data_AF-A0A835NZ82-F1
#
_entry.id   AF-A0A835NZ82-F1
#
_cell.length_a   1.000
_cell.length_b   1.000
_cell.length_c   1.000
_cell.angle_alpha   90.00
_cell.angle_beta   90.00
_cell.angle_gamma   90.00
#
_symmetry.space_group_name_H-M   'P 1'
#
loop_
_entity.id
_entity.type
_entity.pdbx_description
1 polymer ?
#
loop_
_entity_poly.entity_id
_entity_poly.type
_entity_poly.pdbx_seq_one_letter_code
_entity_poly.pdbx_strand_id
1 'polypeptide(L)'
;MSLRIEWKKIESQGVSFVYYNSEFTGIRIRNVTRRDSGTYRCEISAKSEEGQHLGEATITLTVLVCEVPSSAMTGTVVQMSCKETEGSPPSEYQWYKNGVALLEKTGTGSARAANITYTMNKKSGTLLFNTVTKNDTGEYFCEASNGIGLSQKCRVKRMQVDDLNVSGIIVAVVFVALVMVLGKLFPKEDELSIYK
;
A
#
# COMPACT_ATOMS: atom_id res chain seq x y z
N MET A 1 -47.26 -7.12 8.17
CA MET A 1 -45.83 -7.31 8.51
C MET A 1 -45.06 -6.05 8.13
N SER A 2 -44.32 -5.45 9.06
CA SER A 2 -43.43 -4.33 8.76
C SER A 2 -41.98 -4.80 8.90
N LEU A 3 -41.24 -4.85 7.80
CA LEU A 3 -39.80 -5.08 7.78
C LEU A 3 -39.09 -3.73 7.72
N ARG A 4 -38.16 -3.50 8.65
CA ARG A 4 -37.31 -2.30 8.70
C ARG A 4 -35.86 -2.75 8.65
N ILE A 5 -35.10 -2.19 7.72
CA ILE A 5 -33.67 -2.42 7.55
C ILE A 5 -32.96 -1.08 7.71
N GLU A 6 -31.94 -1.03 8.56
CA GLU A 6 -31.14 0.16 8.82
C GLU A 6 -29.66 -0.12 8.63
N TRP A 7 -28.96 0.79 7.94
CA TRP A 7 -27.51 0.78 7.86
C TRP A 7 -26.92 1.99 8.61
N LYS A 8 -25.99 1.71 9.51
CA LYS A 8 -25.31 2.71 10.35
C LYS A 8 -23.80 2.54 10.22
N LYS A 9 -23.04 3.62 10.11
CA LYS A 9 -21.60 3.58 10.31
C LYS A 9 -21.30 3.87 11.77
N ILE A 10 -20.54 3.01 12.41
CA ILE A 10 -20.10 3.14 13.79
C ILE A 10 -18.89 4.07 13.81
N GLU A 11 -19.01 5.16 14.55
CA GLU A 11 -17.97 6.16 14.76
C GLU A 11 -17.62 6.23 16.25
N SER A 12 -16.45 6.78 16.58
CA SER A 12 -15.99 6.85 17.99
C SER A 12 -16.89 7.70 18.89
N GLN A 13 -17.68 8.62 18.32
CA GLN A 13 -18.60 9.51 19.04
C GLN A 13 -20.09 9.19 18.79
N GLY A 14 -20.42 8.09 18.10
CA GLY A 14 -21.82 7.75 17.83
C GLY A 14 -22.01 6.88 16.59
N VAL A 15 -23.16 7.04 15.93
CA VAL A 15 -23.50 6.34 14.69
C VAL A 15 -24.00 7.32 13.64
N SER A 16 -23.48 7.25 12.42
CA SER A 16 -24.01 8.00 11.29
C SER A 16 -24.96 7.11 10.47
N PHE A 17 -26.20 7.54 10.26
CA PHE A 17 -27.18 6.80 9.45
C PHE A 17 -26.79 6.88 7.98
N VAL A 18 -26.62 5.72 7.35
CA VAL A 18 -26.23 5.65 5.94
C VAL A 18 -27.44 5.37 5.05
N TYR A 19 -28.39 4.55 5.51
CA TYR A 19 -29.61 4.26 4.75
C TYR A 19 -30.77 3.79 5.64
N TYR A 20 -31.98 4.21 5.26
CA TYR A 20 -33.24 3.84 5.90
C TYR A 20 -34.33 3.68 4.83
N ASN A 21 -34.57 2.46 4.34
CA ASN A 21 -35.75 2.12 3.52
C ASN A 21 -35.90 0.58 3.44
N SER A 22 -37.13 0.08 3.42
CA SER A 22 -37.51 -1.34 3.34
C SER A 22 -37.28 -1.99 1.97
N GLU A 23 -36.96 -1.22 0.94
CA GLU A 23 -36.81 -1.72 -0.44
C GLU A 23 -35.41 -2.24 -0.80
N PHE A 24 -34.37 -1.89 -0.04
CA PHE A 24 -32.98 -2.16 -0.43
C PHE A 24 -32.22 -2.91 0.68
N THR A 25 -31.70 -4.10 0.39
CA THR A 25 -31.06 -5.00 1.36
C THR A 25 -29.57 -4.73 1.60
N GLY A 26 -28.98 -3.79 0.85
CA GLY A 26 -27.54 -3.51 0.88
C GLY A 26 -27.20 -2.04 1.05
N ILE A 27 -25.91 -1.75 1.14
CA ILE A 27 -25.36 -0.40 1.19
C ILE A 27 -24.43 -0.21 -0.02
N ARG A 28 -24.54 0.92 -0.72
CA ARG A 28 -23.62 1.28 -1.82
C ARG A 28 -23.05 2.67 -1.60
N ILE A 29 -21.79 2.72 -1.22
CA ILE A 29 -21.03 3.98 -1.06
C ILE A 29 -20.31 4.27 -2.38
N ARG A 30 -20.53 5.47 -2.94
CA ARG A 30 -19.86 5.92 -4.18
C ARG A 30 -18.71 6.86 -3.83
N ASN A 31 -17.67 6.89 -4.67
CA ASN A 31 -16.50 7.77 -4.51
C ASN A 31 -15.80 7.62 -3.15
N VAL A 32 -15.57 6.37 -2.75
CA VAL A 32 -15.01 5.99 -1.44
C VAL A 32 -13.63 6.64 -1.24
N THR A 33 -13.43 7.19 -0.04
CA THR A 33 -12.20 7.79 0.48
C THR A 33 -11.76 7.06 1.74
N ARG A 34 -10.51 7.26 2.19
CA ARG A 34 -10.02 6.68 3.45
C ARG A 34 -10.91 6.97 4.67
N ARG A 35 -11.69 8.06 4.65
CA ARG A 35 -12.61 8.42 5.73
C ARG A 35 -13.84 7.51 5.79
N ASP A 36 -14.15 6.81 4.71
CA ASP A 36 -15.27 5.87 4.65
C ASP A 36 -14.90 4.52 5.29
N SER A 37 -13.61 4.28 5.56
CA SER A 37 -13.21 3.14 6.38
C SER A 37 -13.88 3.20 7.75
N GLY A 38 -14.30 2.05 8.26
CA GLY A 38 -14.98 1.93 9.55
C GLY A 38 -15.97 0.77 9.58
N THR A 39 -16.50 0.49 10.76
CA THR A 39 -17.48 -0.60 10.93
C THR A 39 -18.88 -0.10 10.58
N TYR A 40 -19.55 -0.79 9.68
CA TYR A 40 -20.93 -0.58 9.32
C TYR A 40 -21.78 -1.68 9.94
N ARG A 41 -22.96 -1.32 10.42
CA ARG A 41 -23.91 -2.22 11.05
C ARG A 41 -25.23 -2.18 10.30
N CYS A 42 -25.71 -3.38 9.95
CA CYS A 42 -27.05 -3.63 9.45
C CYS A 42 -27.93 -4.10 10.62
N GLU A 43 -29.04 -3.43 10.85
CA GLU A 43 -30.06 -3.82 11.83
C GLU A 43 -31.36 -4.11 11.09
N ILE A 44 -31.92 -5.29 11.29
CA ILE A 44 -33.17 -5.75 10.69
C ILE A 44 -34.19 -5.95 11.81
N SER A 45 -35.38 -5.38 11.66
CA SER A 45 -36.51 -5.64 12.55
C SER A 45 -37.74 -6.04 11.76
N ALA A 46 -38.30 -7.20 12.07
CA ALA A 46 -39.52 -7.73 11.47
C ALA A 46 -40.60 -7.91 12.55
N LYS A 47 -41.74 -7.23 12.37
CA LYS A 47 -42.90 -7.43 13.25
C LYS A 47 -43.81 -8.54 12.68
N SER A 48 -44.02 -9.59 13.46
CA SER A 48 -44.96 -10.70 13.23
C SER A 48 -46.06 -10.69 14.30
N GLU A 49 -47.07 -11.56 14.15
CA GLU A 49 -48.11 -11.77 15.18
C GLU A 49 -47.55 -12.43 16.44
N GLU A 50 -46.45 -13.17 16.31
CA GLU A 50 -45.75 -13.87 17.40
C GLU A 50 -44.77 -12.95 18.16
N GLY A 51 -44.51 -11.74 17.65
CA GLY A 51 -43.63 -10.76 18.29
C GLY A 51 -42.73 -10.00 17.30
N GLN A 52 -41.65 -9.42 17.82
CA GLN A 52 -40.66 -8.71 17.03
C GLN A 52 -39.39 -9.54 16.90
N HIS A 53 -39.01 -9.87 15.67
CA HIS A 53 -37.74 -10.53 15.37
C HIS A 53 -36.68 -9.48 15.01
N LEU A 54 -35.48 -9.63 15.56
CA LEU A 54 -34.35 -8.74 15.34
C LEU A 54 -33.17 -9.52 14.76
N GLY A 55 -32.48 -8.94 13.80
CA GLY A 55 -31.22 -9.45 13.24
C GLY A 55 -30.20 -8.33 13.14
N GLU A 56 -28.93 -8.66 13.38
CA GLU A 56 -27.82 -7.71 13.31
C GLU A 56 -26.65 -8.34 12.55
N ALA A 57 -25.99 -7.55 11.71
CA ALA A 57 -24.74 -7.92 11.06
C ALA A 57 -23.80 -6.72 11.02
N THR A 58 -22.51 -6.95 11.29
CA THR A 58 -21.46 -5.93 11.20
C THR A 58 -20.49 -6.26 10.08
N ILE A 59 -20.07 -5.24 9.34
CA ILE A 59 -19.13 -5.32 8.22
C ILE A 59 -18.14 -4.18 8.40
N THR A 60 -16.84 -4.43 8.44
CA THR A 60 -15.88 -3.33 8.45
C THR A 60 -15.42 -3.05 7.02
N LEU A 61 -15.43 -1.77 6.65
CA LEU A 61 -14.95 -1.31 5.36
C LEU A 61 -13.52 -0.86 5.56
N THR A 62 -12.60 -1.42 4.80
CA THR A 62 -11.22 -0.94 4.74
C THR A 62 -10.90 -0.53 3.31
N VAL A 63 -10.53 0.74 3.11
CA VAL A 63 -10.07 1.22 1.80
C VAL A 63 -8.72 0.60 1.46
N LEU A 64 -8.59 0.13 0.22
CA LEU A 64 -7.36 -0.46 -0.31
C LEU A 64 -6.14 0.44 -0.08
N VAL A 65 -5.13 -0.09 0.62
CA VAL A 65 -3.88 0.62 0.89
C VAL A 65 -2.74 -0.04 0.11
N CYS A 66 -1.99 0.78 -0.63
CA CYS A 66 -0.74 0.37 -1.27
C CYS A 66 0.46 0.99 -0.58
N GLU A 67 1.47 0.17 -0.33
CA GLU A 67 2.80 0.57 0.16
C GLU A 67 3.79 0.40 -0.99
N VAL A 68 4.29 1.53 -1.47
CA VAL A 68 5.30 1.63 -2.52
C VAL A 68 6.35 2.60 -1.99
N PRO A 69 7.63 2.20 -1.90
CA PRO A 69 8.68 3.11 -1.47
C PRO A 69 8.84 4.23 -2.50
N SER A 70 9.11 5.45 -2.02
CA SER A 70 9.38 6.60 -2.89
C SER A 70 10.67 6.45 -3.67
N SER A 71 11.65 5.74 -3.10
CA SER A 71 12.97 5.53 -3.69
C SER A 71 13.56 4.17 -3.33
N ALA A 72 14.44 3.66 -4.18
CA ALA A 72 15.26 2.48 -3.95
C ALA A 72 16.63 2.64 -4.62
N MET A 73 17.61 1.83 -4.21
CA MET A 73 18.93 1.82 -4.87
C MET A 73 19.04 0.61 -5.79
N THR A 74 19.67 0.78 -6.95
CA THR A 74 19.96 -0.34 -7.85
C THR A 74 20.65 -1.47 -7.08
N GLY A 75 20.18 -2.71 -7.26
CA GLY A 75 20.73 -3.89 -6.59
C GLY A 75 20.00 -4.30 -5.30
N THR A 76 19.15 -3.45 -4.72
CA THR A 76 18.46 -3.78 -3.46
C THR A 76 17.21 -4.63 -3.67
N VAL A 77 16.75 -5.27 -2.61
CA VAL A 77 15.43 -5.93 -2.55
C VAL A 77 14.36 -4.87 -2.28
N VAL A 78 13.25 -4.91 -3.01
CA VAL A 78 12.07 -4.06 -2.76
C VAL A 78 10.83 -4.92 -2.70
N GLN A 79 10.06 -4.78 -1.62
CA GLN A 79 8.75 -5.38 -1.48
C GLN A 79 7.68 -4.28 -1.43
N MET A 80 6.73 -4.34 -2.35
CA MET A 80 5.52 -3.53 -2.32
C MET A 80 4.36 -4.36 -1.79
N SER A 81 3.44 -3.72 -1.07
CA SER A 81 2.27 -4.39 -0.48
C SER A 81 0.98 -3.69 -0.88
N CYS A 82 -0.07 -4.47 -1.10
CA CYS A 82 -1.40 -4.00 -1.43
C CYS A 82 -2.36 -4.80 -0.56
N LYS A 83 -3.02 -4.16 0.40
CA LYS A 83 -3.79 -4.86 1.43
C LYS A 83 -5.17 -4.25 1.61
N GLU A 84 -6.14 -5.14 1.68
CA GLU A 84 -7.45 -4.94 2.30
C GLU A 84 -7.74 -6.19 3.15
N THR A 85 -8.42 -6.03 4.28
CA THR A 85 -8.56 -7.09 5.30
C THR A 85 -9.95 -7.74 5.32
N GLU A 86 -10.89 -7.31 4.48
CA GLU A 86 -12.31 -7.57 4.68
C GLU A 86 -13.12 -7.88 3.42
N GLY A 87 -12.42 -8.07 2.29
CA GLY A 87 -13.00 -8.64 1.09
C GLY A 87 -13.64 -9.96 1.42
N SER A 88 -14.96 -10.04 1.22
CA SER A 88 -15.72 -11.28 1.27
C SER A 88 -16.46 -11.46 -0.06
N PRO A 89 -16.08 -12.44 -0.89
CA PRO A 89 -14.97 -13.38 -0.74
C PRO A 89 -13.57 -12.71 -0.72
N PRO A 90 -12.49 -13.41 -0.31
CA PRO A 90 -11.14 -12.83 -0.30
C PRO A 90 -10.73 -12.27 -1.67
N SER A 91 -10.17 -11.06 -1.69
CA SER A 91 -9.77 -10.41 -2.93
C SER A 91 -8.53 -11.04 -3.56
N GLU A 92 -8.47 -10.96 -4.89
CA GLU A 92 -7.25 -11.10 -5.67
C GLU A 92 -6.70 -9.73 -6.06
N TYR A 93 -5.38 -9.65 -6.16
CA TYR A 93 -4.64 -8.41 -6.35
C TYR A 93 -3.87 -8.42 -7.67
N GLN A 94 -3.90 -7.28 -8.36
CA GLN A 94 -3.19 -7.08 -9.62
C GLN A 94 -2.39 -5.78 -9.56
N TRP A 95 -1.08 -5.86 -9.75
CA TRP A 95 -0.21 -4.69 -9.81
C TRP A 95 -0.09 -4.14 -11.22
N TYR A 96 0.12 -2.83 -11.30
CA TYR A 96 0.32 -2.08 -12.53
C TYR A 96 1.56 -1.20 -12.38
N LYS A 97 2.30 -1.05 -13.48
CA LYS A 97 3.42 -0.12 -13.62
C LYS A 97 3.19 0.74 -14.86
N ASN A 98 3.23 2.06 -14.69
CA ASN A 98 2.99 3.04 -15.75
C ASN A 98 1.68 2.77 -16.53
N GLY A 99 0.63 2.37 -15.82
CA GLY A 99 -0.67 2.03 -16.41
C GLY A 99 -0.79 0.63 -17.02
N VAL A 100 0.29 -0.15 -17.06
CA VAL A 100 0.30 -1.50 -17.66
C VAL A 100 0.28 -2.57 -16.58
N ALA A 101 -0.59 -3.57 -16.73
CA ALA A 101 -0.69 -4.69 -15.79
C ALA A 101 0.62 -5.51 -15.79
N LEU A 102 1.16 -5.74 -14.60
CA LEU A 102 2.31 -6.60 -14.40
C LEU A 102 1.89 -8.06 -14.53
N LEU A 103 2.54 -8.79 -15.43
CA LEU A 103 2.25 -10.20 -15.64
C LEU A 103 2.84 -11.04 -14.51
N GLU A 104 2.16 -12.13 -14.18
CA GLU A 104 2.70 -13.15 -13.31
C GLU A 104 3.72 -13.99 -14.07
N LYS A 105 4.78 -14.43 -13.39
CA LYS A 105 5.74 -15.38 -13.94
C LYS A 105 5.11 -16.78 -13.96
N THR A 106 4.18 -17.02 -14.88
CA THR A 106 3.67 -18.37 -15.11
C THR A 106 4.76 -19.16 -15.81
N GLY A 107 5.15 -20.31 -15.25
CA GLY A 107 6.23 -21.16 -15.76
C GLY A 107 6.06 -21.71 -17.19
N THR A 108 5.03 -21.26 -17.91
CA THR A 108 4.67 -21.66 -19.28
C THR A 108 5.10 -20.60 -20.30
N GLY A 109 6.32 -20.72 -20.80
CA GLY A 109 6.69 -20.59 -22.22
C GLY A 109 6.38 -19.31 -23.02
N SER A 110 5.80 -18.24 -22.47
CA SER A 110 5.63 -17.00 -23.24
C SER A 110 6.92 -16.17 -23.20
N ALA A 111 7.40 -15.72 -24.37
CA ALA A 111 8.63 -14.90 -24.48
C ALA A 111 8.60 -13.63 -23.61
N ARG A 112 7.41 -13.15 -23.21
CA ARG A 112 7.22 -12.02 -22.29
C ARG A 112 7.48 -12.37 -20.82
N ALA A 113 7.31 -13.63 -20.41
CA ALA A 113 7.56 -14.08 -19.04
C ALA A 113 9.06 -14.29 -18.73
N ALA A 114 9.89 -14.45 -19.77
CA ALA A 114 11.33 -14.70 -19.62
C ALA A 114 12.09 -13.50 -19.02
N ASN A 115 11.58 -12.28 -19.18
CA ASN A 115 12.24 -11.04 -18.73
C ASN A 115 11.64 -10.45 -17.44
N ILE A 116 10.80 -11.20 -16.73
CA ILE A 116 10.20 -10.74 -15.47
C ILE A 116 11.24 -10.85 -14.34
N THR A 117 11.61 -9.70 -13.77
CA THR A 117 12.57 -9.54 -12.66
C THR A 117 11.92 -9.54 -11.27
N TYR A 118 10.59 -9.68 -11.21
CA TYR A 118 9.80 -9.62 -9.99
C TYR A 118 8.93 -10.86 -9.79
N THR A 119 8.50 -11.08 -8.56
CA THR A 119 7.49 -12.09 -8.21
C THR A 119 6.27 -11.38 -7.67
N MET A 120 5.09 -11.75 -8.16
CA MET A 120 3.82 -11.21 -7.70
C MET A 120 2.99 -12.31 -7.07
N ASN A 121 2.45 -12.07 -5.87
CA ASN A 121 1.48 -12.95 -5.23
C ASN A 121 0.11 -12.28 -5.25
N LYS A 122 -0.77 -12.77 -6.11
CA LYS A 122 -2.13 -12.24 -6.29
C LYS A 122 -3.05 -12.49 -5.09
N LYS A 123 -2.69 -13.37 -4.16
CA LYS A 123 -3.49 -13.65 -2.95
C LYS A 123 -3.10 -12.76 -1.77
N SER A 124 -1.81 -12.48 -1.62
CA SER A 124 -1.31 -11.60 -0.54
C SER A 124 -1.18 -10.13 -0.95
N GLY A 125 -1.28 -9.83 -2.25
CA GLY A 125 -1.07 -8.49 -2.80
C GLY A 125 0.39 -8.03 -2.81
N THR A 126 1.34 -8.97 -2.67
CA THR A 126 2.77 -8.67 -2.61
C THR A 126 3.39 -8.62 -4.00
N LEU A 127 4.20 -7.59 -4.26
CA LEU A 127 5.09 -7.52 -5.42
C LEU A 127 6.53 -7.38 -4.93
N LEU A 128 7.36 -8.37 -5.24
CA LEU A 128 8.73 -8.49 -4.76
C LEU A 128 9.72 -8.39 -5.92
N PHE A 129 10.62 -7.42 -5.85
CA PHE A 129 11.82 -7.34 -6.66
C PHE A 129 13.00 -7.83 -5.83
N ASN A 130 13.62 -8.95 -6.20
CA ASN A 130 14.82 -9.43 -5.51
C ASN A 130 16.04 -8.55 -5.81
N THR A 131 16.04 -7.89 -6.96
CA THR A 131 17.09 -6.98 -7.38
C THR A 131 16.46 -5.92 -8.26
N VAL A 132 16.29 -4.71 -7.74
CA VAL A 132 15.77 -3.58 -8.53
C VAL A 132 16.85 -3.01 -9.44
N THR A 133 16.41 -2.54 -10.61
CA THR A 133 17.23 -1.84 -11.59
C THR A 133 16.66 -0.45 -11.85
N LYS A 134 17.44 0.42 -12.49
CA LYS A 134 16.96 1.74 -12.91
C LYS A 134 15.68 1.70 -13.74
N ASN A 135 15.51 0.64 -14.55
CA ASN A 135 14.32 0.40 -15.35
C ASN A 135 13.08 0.14 -14.51
N ASP A 136 13.21 -0.20 -13.22
CA ASP A 136 12.13 -0.37 -12.26
C ASP A 136 11.61 0.96 -11.69
N THR A 137 12.21 2.09 -12.08
CA THR A 137 11.60 3.41 -11.85
C THR A 137 10.25 3.50 -12.55
N GLY A 138 9.24 4.03 -11.86
CA GLY A 138 7.93 4.23 -12.45
C GLY A 138 6.82 4.54 -11.47
N GLU A 139 5.62 4.62 -12.01
CA GLU A 139 4.38 4.83 -11.28
C GLU A 139 3.66 3.52 -11.06
N TYR A 140 3.40 3.18 -9.81
CA TYR A 140 2.82 1.92 -9.38
C TYR A 140 1.47 2.13 -8.73
N PHE A 141 0.53 1.24 -9.02
CA PHE A 141 -0.71 1.07 -8.27
C PHE A 141 -1.14 -0.38 -8.32
N CYS A 142 -2.07 -0.74 -7.45
CA CYS A 142 -2.66 -2.07 -7.39
C CYS A 142 -4.18 -1.95 -7.36
N GLU A 143 -4.80 -2.97 -7.94
CA GLU A 143 -6.24 -3.20 -7.91
C GLU A 143 -6.55 -4.47 -7.10
N ALA A 144 -7.58 -4.41 -6.27
CA ALA A 144 -8.14 -5.54 -5.55
C ALA A 144 -9.53 -5.85 -6.11
N SER A 145 -9.80 -7.13 -6.37
CA SER A 145 -11.08 -7.63 -6.86
C SER A 145 -11.44 -8.93 -6.18
N ASN A 146 -12.66 -9.01 -5.65
CA ASN A 146 -13.21 -10.24 -5.09
C ASN A 146 -14.31 -10.87 -5.96
N GLY A 147 -14.45 -10.41 -7.21
CA GLY A 147 -15.51 -10.85 -8.13
C GLY A 147 -16.90 -10.31 -7.80
N ILE A 148 -17.06 -9.52 -6.72
CA ILE A 148 -18.31 -8.89 -6.34
C ILE A 148 -18.20 -7.38 -6.52
N GLY A 149 -19.00 -6.83 -7.44
CA GLY A 149 -19.00 -5.40 -7.73
C GLY A 149 -17.78 -4.96 -8.55
N LEU A 150 -17.35 -3.71 -8.36
CA LEU A 150 -16.24 -3.11 -9.09
C LEU A 150 -14.94 -3.26 -8.31
N SER A 151 -13.84 -3.55 -9.02
CA SER A 151 -12.50 -3.57 -8.43
C SER A 151 -12.16 -2.21 -7.79
N GLN A 152 -11.45 -2.28 -6.67
CA GLN A 152 -10.94 -1.10 -5.98
C GLN A 152 -9.49 -0.88 -6.38
N LYS A 153 -9.11 0.37 -6.64
CA LYS A 153 -7.73 0.74 -6.97
C LYS A 153 -7.16 1.70 -5.94
N CYS A 154 -5.90 1.51 -5.58
CA CYS A 154 -5.22 2.46 -4.72
C CYS A 154 -4.70 3.67 -5.52
N ARG A 155 -4.27 4.71 -4.82
CA ARG A 155 -3.63 5.88 -5.45
C ARG A 155 -2.29 5.47 -6.09
N VAL A 156 -2.02 6.07 -7.24
CA VAL A 156 -0.73 5.94 -7.92
C VAL A 156 0.39 6.49 -7.03
N LYS A 157 1.47 5.73 -6.91
CA LYS A 157 2.69 6.10 -6.17
C LYS A 157 3.90 5.93 -7.08
N ARG A 158 4.79 6.91 -7.08
CA ARG A 158 6.03 6.86 -7.84
C ARG A 158 7.15 6.25 -7.00
N MET A 159 7.89 5.30 -7.58
CA MET A 159 9.17 4.80 -7.06
C MET A 159 10.29 5.26 -8.00
N GLN A 160 11.33 5.85 -7.43
CA GLN A 160 12.55 6.27 -8.12
C GLN A 160 13.71 5.32 -7.78
N VAL A 161 14.37 4.74 -8.77
CA VAL A 161 15.54 3.87 -8.54
C VAL A 161 16.81 4.58 -8.96
N ASP A 162 17.73 4.78 -8.01
CA ASP A 162 18.97 5.50 -8.21
C ASP A 162 20.19 4.58 -8.09
N ASP A 163 21.26 4.90 -8.81
CA ASP A 163 22.51 4.15 -8.78
C ASP A 163 23.43 4.64 -7.65
N LEU A 164 24.23 3.75 -7.07
CA LEU A 164 25.21 4.13 -6.05
C LEU A 164 26.33 4.96 -6.70
N ASN A 165 26.52 6.21 -6.26
CA ASN A 165 27.58 7.08 -6.78
C ASN A 165 28.95 6.74 -6.16
N VAL A 166 29.54 5.62 -6.59
CA VAL A 166 30.83 5.13 -6.07
C VAL A 166 31.95 6.16 -6.26
N SER A 167 31.98 6.87 -7.39
CA SER A 167 32.98 7.92 -7.66
C SER A 167 32.91 9.03 -6.61
N GLY A 168 31.71 9.54 -6.32
CA GLY A 168 31.51 10.56 -5.29
C GLY A 168 31.93 10.09 -3.90
N ILE A 169 31.62 8.83 -3.55
CA ILE A 169 32.04 8.23 -2.27
C ILE A 169 33.57 8.17 -2.18
N ILE A 170 34.25 7.67 -3.23
CA ILE A 170 35.72 7.59 -3.25
C ILE A 170 36.33 8.98 -3.11
N VAL A 171 35.86 9.98 -3.85
CA VAL A 171 36.38 11.36 -3.77
C VAL A 171 36.22 11.93 -2.37
N ALA A 172 35.05 11.75 -1.75
CA ALA A 172 34.80 12.21 -0.39
C ALA A 172 35.72 11.52 0.64
N VAL A 173 35.90 10.20 0.54
CA VAL A 173 36.77 9.43 1.44
C VAL A 173 38.23 9.86 1.28
N VAL A 174 38.71 10.02 0.04
CA VAL A 174 40.08 10.48 -0.25
C VAL A 174 40.29 11.90 0.29
N PHE A 175 39.33 12.80 0.10
CA PHE A 175 39.39 14.16 0.60
C PHE A 175 39.48 14.20 2.14
N VAL A 176 38.62 13.43 2.83
CA VAL A 176 38.66 13.32 4.30
C VAL A 176 39.99 12.75 4.78
N ALA A 177 40.49 11.70 4.13
CA ALA A 177 41.79 11.11 4.48
C ALA A 177 42.94 12.12 4.29
N LEU A 178 42.93 12.88 3.20
CA LEU A 178 43.93 13.92 2.92
C LEU A 178 43.90 15.02 3.98
N VAL A 179 42.72 15.50 4.36
CA VAL A 179 42.57 16.50 5.44
C VAL A 179 43.08 15.96 6.78
N MET A 180 42.81 14.70 7.11
CA MET A 180 43.31 14.06 8.33
C MET A 180 44.83 13.91 8.34
N VAL A 181 45.44 13.59 7.18
CA VAL A 181 46.90 13.50 7.03
C VAL A 181 47.53 14.88 7.16
N LEU A 182 46.98 15.90 6.47
CA LEU A 182 47.46 17.27 6.56
C LEU A 182 47.33 17.83 7.98
N GLY A 183 46.23 17.57 8.68
CA GLY A 183 46.05 17.98 10.08
C GLY A 183 47.02 17.33 11.07
N LYS A 184 47.56 16.15 10.75
CA LYS A 184 48.65 15.51 11.52
C LYS A 184 50.04 16.03 11.14
N LEU A 185 50.25 16.39 9.88
CA LEU A 185 51.53 16.92 9.38
C LEU A 185 51.73 18.39 9.78
N PHE A 186 50.64 19.14 9.94
CA PHE A 186 50.63 20.53 10.40
C PHE A 186 49.81 20.64 11.69
N PRO A 187 50.31 20.09 12.82
CA PRO A 187 49.69 20.32 14.12
C PRO A 187 49.66 21.83 14.39
N LYS A 188 48.53 22.36 14.89
CA LYS A 188 48.43 23.77 15.26
C LYS A 188 49.54 24.10 16.24
N GLU A 189 50.35 25.08 15.87
CA GLU A 189 51.45 25.62 16.67
C GLU A 189 50.88 26.59 17.73
N ASP A 190 49.95 26.10 18.56
CA ASP A 190 49.23 26.91 19.56
C ASP A 190 49.19 26.22 20.95
N GLU A 191 50.30 25.61 21.38
CA GLU A 191 50.49 25.23 22.79
C GLU A 191 51.95 25.37 23.29
N LEU A 192 52.73 26.30 22.71
CA LEU A 192 54.08 26.62 23.20
C LEU A 192 54.28 28.14 23.41
N SER A 193 53.30 28.81 24.01
CA SER A 193 53.39 30.22 24.40
C SER A 193 52.99 30.51 25.86
N ILE A 194 52.79 29.47 26.69
CA ILE A 194 52.57 29.60 28.15
C ILE A 194 53.82 29.20 28.95
N TYR A 195 55.03 29.52 28.48
CA TYR A 195 56.24 29.51 29.31
C TYR A 195 57.25 30.51 28.71
N LYS A 196 56.96 31.80 28.87
CA LYS A 196 57.97 32.86 28.78
C LYS A 196 57.70 33.89 29.87
#